data_AF-A0A8C3KD61-F1
#
_entry.id   AF-A0A8C3KD61-F1
#
_cell.length_a   1.000
_cell.length_b   1.000
_cell.length_c   1.000
_cell.angle_alpha   90.00
_cell.angle_beta   90.00
_cell.angle_gamma   90.00
#
_symmetry.space_group_name_H-M   'P 1'
#
loop_
_entity.id
_entity.type
_entity.pdbx_description
1 polymer ?
#
loop_
_entity_poly.entity_id
_entity_poly.type
_entity_poly.pdbx_seq_one_letter_code
_entity_poly.pdbx_strand_id
1 'polypeptide(L)'
;AASGRLICPFLSIDLVYTLRESLKPQKSYIFYCQSCGDIIVKDRKFLRVLPLPSENWSALVEEWCCHPNPFARSTLHPQHDDCFLGDTFFLLNSGNESHVPESPTCCSEKSKENTRVICKRCKTMLGETVSAGIIKYYVTEVIIRPSEESFSPTPRSQFLQSVVAQCLVELSSAKSTFRFTCFVFRKYGKLRF
;
A
#
# COMPACT_ATOMS: atom_id res chain seq x y z
N ALA A 1 -10.95 -31.25 9.63
CA ALA A 1 -9.77 -30.99 8.76
C ALA A 1 -9.92 -29.59 8.17
N ALA A 2 -9.12 -28.63 8.65
CA ALA A 2 -9.21 -27.23 8.27
C ALA A 2 -8.53 -27.02 6.91
N SER A 3 -9.30 -26.61 5.89
CA SER A 3 -8.79 -26.19 4.60
C SER A 3 -8.21 -24.78 4.72
N GLY A 4 -6.93 -24.68 5.08
CA GLY A 4 -6.19 -23.43 5.07
C GLY A 4 -6.10 -22.87 3.65
N ARG A 5 -6.74 -21.73 3.40
CA ARG A 5 -6.55 -20.96 2.17
C ARG A 5 -5.17 -20.30 2.23
N LEU A 6 -4.21 -20.85 1.49
CA LEU A 6 -2.93 -20.20 1.23
C LEU A 6 -3.19 -18.97 0.36
N ILE A 7 -3.39 -17.82 1.00
CA ILE A 7 -3.19 -16.53 0.33
C ILE A 7 -1.68 -16.42 0.13
N CYS A 8 -1.23 -16.48 -1.11
CA CYS A 8 0.19 -16.55 -1.47
C CYS A 8 0.85 -15.18 -1.19
N PRO A 9 1.75 -15.05 -0.19
CA PRO A 9 2.37 -13.77 0.16
C PRO A 9 3.29 -13.21 -0.95
N PHE A 10 3.73 -14.08 -1.87
CA PHE A 10 4.68 -13.72 -2.93
C PHE A 10 4.13 -12.73 -3.97
N LEU A 11 2.82 -12.73 -4.24
CA LEU A 11 2.23 -11.82 -5.23
C LEU A 11 2.35 -10.33 -4.83
N SER A 12 2.51 -10.08 -3.54
CA SER A 12 2.56 -8.73 -2.96
C SER A 12 3.95 -8.11 -3.07
N ILE A 13 5.00 -8.93 -3.00
CA ILE A 13 6.39 -8.50 -2.99
C ILE A 13 6.78 -7.90 -4.34
N ASP A 14 6.38 -8.54 -5.45
CA ASP A 14 6.75 -8.12 -6.81
C ASP A 14 6.06 -6.81 -7.24
N LEU A 15 4.81 -6.61 -6.79
CA LEU A 15 4.08 -5.36 -7.01
C LEU A 15 4.77 -4.18 -6.31
N VAL A 16 5.23 -4.39 -5.08
CA VAL A 16 5.95 -3.38 -4.31
C VAL A 16 7.35 -3.14 -4.86
N TYR A 17 8.02 -4.19 -5.32
CA TYR A 17 9.30 -4.07 -6.00
C TYR A 17 9.16 -3.21 -7.26
N THR A 18 8.16 -3.50 -8.11
CA THR A 18 7.88 -2.71 -9.32
C THR A 18 7.53 -1.25 -8.98
N LEU A 19 6.70 -1.04 -7.95
CA LEU A 19 6.35 0.30 -7.50
C LEU A 19 7.58 1.06 -6.99
N ARG A 20 8.42 0.42 -6.18
CA ARG A 20 9.68 0.98 -5.69
C ARG A 20 10.61 1.40 -6.83
N GLU A 21 10.84 0.53 -7.80
CA GLU A 21 11.70 0.83 -8.96
C GLU A 21 11.14 1.98 -9.81
N SER A 22 9.81 2.15 -9.84
CA SER A 22 9.15 3.26 -10.54
C SER A 22 9.23 4.59 -9.80
N LEU A 23 9.31 4.56 -8.47
CA LEU A 23 9.35 5.76 -7.61
C LEU A 23 10.79 6.22 -7.41
N LYS A 24 11.18 7.26 -8.13
CA LYS A 24 12.48 7.90 -8.05
C LYS A 24 12.44 9.12 -7.12
N PRO A 25 13.47 9.35 -6.30
CA PRO A 25 13.61 10.57 -5.52
C PRO A 25 13.53 11.83 -6.39
N GLN A 26 13.07 12.93 -5.80
CA GLN A 26 13.00 14.28 -6.40
C GLN A 26 12.10 14.43 -7.63
N LYS A 27 11.43 13.37 -8.08
CA LYS A 27 10.35 13.45 -9.07
C LYS A 27 9.02 13.79 -8.40
N SER A 28 8.17 14.50 -9.15
CA SER A 28 6.82 14.86 -8.74
C SER A 28 5.83 13.79 -9.21
N TYR A 29 4.93 13.38 -8.32
CA TYR A 29 3.95 12.32 -8.57
C TYR A 29 2.52 12.80 -8.32
N ILE A 30 1.58 12.27 -9.10
CA ILE A 30 0.14 12.45 -8.94
C ILE A 30 -0.46 11.09 -8.59
N PHE A 31 -1.37 11.09 -7.63
CA PHE A 31 -2.04 9.89 -7.18
C PHE A 31 -3.47 9.89 -7.70
N TYR A 32 -3.88 8.75 -8.26
CA TYR A 32 -5.18 8.57 -8.87
C TYR A 32 -5.95 7.47 -8.15
N CYS A 33 -7.24 7.70 -7.93
CA CYS A 33 -8.15 6.65 -7.48
C CYS A 33 -8.28 5.61 -8.60
N GLN A 34 -7.97 4.35 -8.31
CA GLN A 34 -7.98 3.33 -9.34
C GLN A 34 -9.39 2.97 -9.83
N SER A 35 -10.43 3.24 -9.03
CA SER A 35 -11.82 2.94 -9.40
C SER A 35 -12.42 3.94 -10.39
N CYS A 36 -12.01 5.21 -10.35
CA CYS A 36 -12.61 6.24 -11.20
C CYS A 36 -11.59 7.10 -11.95
N GLY A 37 -10.35 7.20 -11.47
CA GLY A 37 -9.30 8.08 -11.98
C GLY A 37 -9.26 9.48 -11.35
N ASP A 38 -9.93 9.68 -10.20
CA ASP A 38 -9.95 10.99 -9.54
C ASP A 38 -8.60 11.30 -8.92
N ILE A 39 -8.17 12.56 -8.93
CA ILE A 39 -6.88 12.95 -8.32
C ILE A 39 -7.04 12.98 -6.81
N ILE A 40 -6.23 12.18 -6.11
CA ILE A 40 -6.24 12.08 -4.64
C ILE A 40 -5.19 13.03 -4.05
N VAL A 41 -3.98 13.01 -4.60
CA VAL A 41 -2.85 13.85 -4.20
C VAL A 41 -2.19 14.36 -5.47
N LYS A 42 -1.83 15.64 -5.49
CA LYS A 42 -1.19 16.29 -6.63
C LYS A 42 0.23 16.72 -6.26
N ASP A 43 1.13 16.70 -7.23
CA ASP A 43 2.49 17.25 -7.17
C ASP A 43 3.32 16.79 -5.97
N ARG A 44 3.15 15.53 -5.56
CA ARG A 44 3.84 14.95 -4.41
C ARG A 44 5.27 14.59 -4.78
N LYS A 45 6.25 15.17 -4.09
CA LYS A 45 7.66 14.82 -4.23
C LYS A 45 8.11 13.94 -3.09
N PHE A 46 8.94 12.95 -3.40
CA PHE A 46 9.56 12.11 -2.39
C PHE A 46 11.06 12.42 -2.31
N LEU A 47 11.56 12.67 -1.11
CA LEU A 47 13.00 12.68 -0.82
C LEU A 47 13.53 11.25 -0.76
N ARG A 48 12.78 10.34 -0.15
CA ARG A 48 13.16 8.92 -0.02
C ARG A 48 11.97 8.00 -0.18
N VAL A 49 12.22 6.86 -0.80
CA VAL A 49 11.27 5.76 -0.94
C VAL A 49 11.91 4.54 -0.29
N LEU A 50 11.38 4.10 0.85
CA LEU A 50 11.98 3.07 1.68
C LEU A 50 11.03 1.88 1.80
N PRO A 51 11.48 0.64 1.55
CA PRO A 51 10.67 -0.52 1.87
C PRO A 51 10.53 -0.64 3.39
N LEU A 52 9.30 -0.87 3.86
CA LEU A 52 9.08 -1.43 5.17
C LEU A 52 9.55 -2.88 5.16
N PRO A 53 10.10 -3.38 6.28
CA PRO A 53 10.31 -4.81 6.39
C PRO A 53 8.98 -5.54 6.19
N SER A 54 8.99 -6.57 5.34
CA SER A 54 7.81 -7.40 4.99
C SER A 54 7.23 -8.12 6.21
N GLU A 55 8.07 -8.37 7.22
CA GLU A 55 7.71 -9.01 8.46
C GLU A 55 7.81 -8.02 9.61
N ASN A 56 6.85 -8.13 10.54
CA ASN A 56 6.92 -7.39 11.78
C ASN A 56 8.02 -7.99 12.67
N TRP A 57 9.28 -7.68 12.36
CA TRP A 57 10.45 -8.15 13.12
C TRP A 57 10.27 -7.91 14.62
N SER A 58 9.57 -6.84 15.02
CA SER A 58 9.30 -6.55 16.42
C SER A 58 8.52 -7.66 17.15
N ALA A 59 7.69 -8.43 16.44
CA ALA A 59 6.97 -9.58 16.99
C ALA A 59 7.86 -10.81 17.22
N LEU A 60 8.99 -10.91 16.48
CA LEU A 60 9.97 -11.99 16.64
C LEU A 60 11.10 -11.60 17.61
N VAL A 61 11.36 -10.30 17.78
CA VAL A 61 12.41 -9.79 18.67
C VAL A 61 12.19 -10.20 20.12
N GLU A 62 10.94 -10.32 20.59
CA GLU A 62 10.65 -10.75 21.97
C GLU A 62 11.02 -12.21 22.24
N GLU A 63 11.05 -13.06 21.21
CA GLU A 63 11.41 -14.48 21.34
C GLU A 63 12.93 -14.72 21.18
N TRP A 64 13.63 -13.83 20.46
CA TRP A 64 15.03 -14.04 20.07
C TRP A 64 16.02 -13.18 20.88
N CYS A 65 15.58 -12.07 21.48
CA CYS A 65 16.47 -11.16 22.19
C CYS A 65 16.45 -11.38 23.71
N CYS A 66 17.63 -11.44 24.31
CA CYS A 66 17.80 -11.56 25.77
C CYS A 66 17.51 -10.24 26.53
N HIS A 67 17.12 -9.18 25.83
CA HIS A 67 16.80 -7.88 26.40
C HIS A 67 15.56 -7.29 25.71
N PRO A 68 14.82 -6.38 26.37
CA PRO A 68 13.70 -5.69 25.75
C PRO A 68 14.09 -5.05 24.42
N ASN A 69 13.17 -5.08 23.46
CA ASN A 69 13.38 -4.48 22.15
C ASN A 69 13.69 -2.98 22.31
N PRO A 70 14.91 -2.51 21.97
CA PRO A 70 15.28 -1.11 22.13
C PRO A 70 14.44 -0.17 21.24
N PHE A 71 13.73 -0.72 20.26
CA PHE A 71 12.86 0.01 19.33
C PHE A 71 11.36 -0.13 19.65
N ALA A 72 10.97 -0.81 20.75
CA ALA A 72 9.56 -1.06 21.09
C ALA A 72 8.69 0.21 21.20
N ARG A 73 9.32 1.37 21.46
CA ARG A 73 8.66 2.67 21.60
C ARG A 73 8.76 3.54 20.35
N SER A 74 9.49 3.10 19.34
CA SER A 74 9.77 3.87 18.12
C SER A 74 8.83 3.42 17.01
N THR A 75 7.65 4.05 16.91
CA THR A 75 6.80 3.88 15.72
C THR A 75 7.51 4.47 14.51
N LEU A 76 7.85 3.65 13.53
CA LEU A 76 8.47 4.07 12.27
C LEU A 76 7.42 4.76 11.39
N HIS A 77 7.34 6.09 11.49
CA HIS A 77 6.50 6.91 10.63
C HIS A 77 7.35 7.63 9.56
N PRO A 78 6.83 7.76 8.32
CA PRO A 78 7.49 8.56 7.30
C PRO A 78 7.55 10.03 7.71
N GLN A 79 8.64 10.71 7.37
CA GLN A 79 8.67 12.18 7.35
C GLN A 79 7.79 12.72 6.22
N HIS A 80 7.60 14.04 6.17
CA HIS A 80 6.77 14.69 5.15
C HIS A 80 7.07 14.19 3.73
N ASP A 81 8.33 14.17 3.32
CA ASP A 81 8.71 13.77 1.96
C ASP A 81 9.19 12.31 1.86
N ASP A 82 8.95 11.49 2.89
CA ASP A 82 9.25 10.07 2.82
C ASP A 82 8.04 9.28 2.33
N CYS A 83 8.29 8.20 1.58
CA CYS A 83 7.32 7.18 1.22
C CYS A 83 7.80 5.82 1.73
N PHE A 84 7.06 5.23 2.66
CA PHE A 84 7.37 3.89 3.16
C PHE A 84 6.49 2.87 2.45
N LEU A 85 7.09 1.85 1.83
CA LEU A 85 6.40 0.85 1.01
C LEU A 85 6.27 -0.47 1.77
N GLY A 86 5.05 -0.88 2.10
CA GLY A 86 4.75 -2.24 2.54
C GLY A 86 4.14 -3.06 1.42
N ASP A 87 4.08 -4.38 1.60
CA ASP A 87 3.63 -5.37 0.60
C ASP A 87 2.31 -5.02 -0.09
N THR A 88 1.34 -4.46 0.64
CA THR A 88 -0.02 -4.16 0.14
C THR A 88 -0.39 -2.69 0.26
N PHE A 89 0.53 -1.85 0.74
CA PHE A 89 0.23 -0.47 1.07
C PHE A 89 1.46 0.43 1.03
N PHE A 90 1.26 1.73 0.96
CA PHE A 90 2.31 2.70 1.20
C PHE A 90 1.87 3.70 2.27
N LEU A 91 2.81 4.08 3.14
CA LEU A 91 2.60 5.08 4.18
C LEU A 91 3.18 6.41 3.76
N LEU A 92 2.41 7.46 4.00
CA LEU A 92 2.78 8.83 3.75
C LEU A 92 2.41 9.70 4.92
N ASN A 93 3.22 10.72 5.15
CA ASN A 93 2.86 11.79 6.05
C ASN A 93 2.13 12.86 5.27
N SER A 94 0.84 13.08 5.50
CA SER A 94 0.03 14.05 4.79
C SER A 94 0.55 15.48 4.94
N GLY A 95 1.43 15.75 5.91
CA GLY A 95 1.78 17.10 6.31
C GLY A 95 0.59 17.72 7.00
N ASN A 96 0.82 18.26 8.19
CA ASN A 96 -0.22 18.91 8.94
C ASN A 96 -0.45 20.28 8.29
N GLU A 97 -1.23 20.39 7.22
CA GLU A 97 -1.86 21.69 6.88
C GLU A 97 -3.02 21.98 7.84
N SER A 98 -2.81 21.73 9.14
CA SER A 98 -3.69 22.19 10.20
C SER A 98 -3.02 23.40 10.85
N HIS A 99 -3.38 24.59 10.38
CA HIS A 99 -3.23 25.81 11.16
C HIS A 99 -3.99 25.67 12.48
N VAL A 100 -3.36 25.21 13.56
CA VAL A 100 -3.74 25.56 14.95
C VAL A 100 -2.49 25.51 15.84
N PRO A 101 -2.24 26.52 16.69
CA PRO A 101 -1.07 26.56 17.56
C PRO A 101 -1.10 25.50 18.66
N GLU A 102 0.10 25.11 19.05
CA GLU A 102 0.48 24.30 20.20
C GLU A 102 -0.30 24.68 21.47
N SER A 103 -0.93 23.70 22.11
CA SER A 103 -1.21 23.75 23.54
C SER A 103 -0.94 22.37 24.16
N PRO A 104 -0.18 22.29 25.26
CA PRO A 104 0.07 21.03 25.94
C PRO A 104 -1.01 20.82 26.98
N THR A 105 -1.83 19.76 26.88
CA THR A 105 -2.47 19.10 28.04
C THR A 105 -3.16 17.79 27.64
N CYS A 106 -2.73 16.73 28.32
CA CYS A 106 -3.40 15.51 28.78
C CYS A 106 -4.56 14.88 28.00
N CYS A 107 -4.39 13.58 27.76
CA CYS A 107 -5.40 12.51 27.85
C CYS A 107 -6.82 12.90 27.40
N SER A 108 -7.12 12.64 26.12
CA SER A 108 -8.50 12.45 25.68
C SER A 108 -8.54 11.34 24.67
N GLU A 109 -9.25 10.28 25.04
CA GLU A 109 -9.76 9.23 24.17
C GLU A 109 -10.55 9.91 23.04
N LYS A 110 -9.92 10.12 21.89
CA LYS A 110 -10.59 10.72 20.74
C LYS A 110 -11.39 9.62 20.03
N SER A 111 -12.69 9.87 19.97
CA SER A 111 -13.72 9.11 19.27
C SER A 111 -13.23 8.49 17.96
N LYS A 112 -13.54 7.20 17.83
CA LYS A 112 -13.28 6.27 16.73
C LYS A 112 -14.06 6.67 15.46
N GLU A 113 -13.77 7.83 14.89
CA GLU A 113 -14.52 8.32 13.74
C GLU A 113 -13.56 8.88 12.68
N ASN A 114 -13.49 8.16 11.55
CA ASN A 114 -12.72 8.43 10.33
C ASN A 114 -11.25 7.98 10.32
N THR A 115 -11.01 6.71 10.65
CA THR A 115 -9.80 6.01 10.21
C THR A 115 -9.78 5.70 8.72
N ARG A 116 -10.86 5.92 7.95
CA ARG A 116 -10.93 5.50 6.54
C ARG A 116 -10.63 6.66 5.60
N VAL A 117 -9.75 6.44 4.63
CA VAL A 117 -9.50 7.37 3.52
C VAL A 117 -10.36 6.95 2.34
N ILE A 118 -11.19 7.88 1.85
CA ILE A 118 -12.23 7.60 0.86
C ILE A 118 -12.05 8.52 -0.35
N CYS A 119 -12.24 7.98 -1.56
CA CYS A 119 -12.26 8.78 -2.77
C CYS A 119 -13.42 9.78 -2.75
N LYS A 120 -13.12 11.06 -2.98
CA LYS A 120 -14.12 12.14 -2.95
C LYS A 120 -15.20 11.95 -4.02
N ARG A 121 -14.82 11.45 -5.21
CA ARG A 121 -15.75 11.20 -6.32
C ARG A 121 -16.55 9.91 -6.19
N CYS A 122 -15.91 8.74 -6.21
CA CYS A 122 -16.62 7.45 -6.29
C CYS A 122 -16.90 6.78 -4.94
N LYS A 123 -16.48 7.39 -3.84
CA LYS A 123 -16.66 6.89 -2.46
C LYS A 123 -16.03 5.53 -2.15
N THR A 124 -15.16 5.03 -3.02
CA THR A 124 -14.36 3.81 -2.74
C THR A 124 -13.36 4.08 -1.62
N MET A 125 -13.17 3.11 -0.73
CA MET A 125 -12.11 3.14 0.28
C MET A 125 -10.74 3.03 -0.41
N LEU A 126 -9.87 4.01 -0.16
CA LEU A 126 -8.52 4.09 -0.72
C LEU A 126 -7.45 3.63 0.28
N GLY A 127 -7.77 3.65 1.57
CA GLY A 127 -6.80 3.46 2.62
C GLY A 127 -7.34 3.80 4.01
N GLU A 128 -6.43 4.03 4.94
CA GLU A 128 -6.73 4.34 6.34
C GLU A 128 -5.73 5.33 6.96
N THR A 129 -6.19 6.12 7.93
CA THR A 129 -5.35 6.99 8.77
C THR A 129 -4.85 6.17 9.95
N VAL A 130 -3.53 6.02 10.05
CA VAL A 130 -2.86 5.16 11.06
C VAL A 130 -2.57 5.95 12.33
N SER A 131 -2.13 7.20 12.18
CA SER A 131 -1.86 8.14 13.26
C SER A 131 -2.05 9.57 12.74
N ALA A 132 -1.95 10.57 13.62
CA ALA A 132 -2.11 11.97 13.23
C ALA A 132 -1.14 12.32 12.09
N GLY A 133 -1.69 12.65 10.92
CA GLY A 133 -0.91 12.98 9.73
C GLY A 133 -0.33 11.78 8.97
N ILE A 134 -0.50 10.52 9.43
CA ILE A 134 0.00 9.35 8.69
C ILE A 134 -1.14 8.62 7.99
N ILE A 135 -1.06 8.57 6.66
CA ILE A 135 -2.01 7.91 5.80
C ILE A 135 -1.39 6.67 5.18
N LYS A 136 -2.13 5.55 5.27
CA LYS A 136 -1.86 4.28 4.61
C LYS A 136 -2.77 4.13 3.41
N TYR A 137 -2.21 4.13 2.20
CA TYR A 137 -2.95 3.87 0.97
C TYR A 137 -2.74 2.44 0.51
N TYR A 138 -3.79 1.80 -0.01
CA TYR A 138 -3.68 0.46 -0.57
C TYR A 138 -3.21 0.52 -2.03
N VAL A 139 -2.19 -0.27 -2.36
CA VAL A 139 -1.58 -0.32 -3.71
C VAL A 139 -2.57 -0.75 -4.80
N THR A 140 -3.64 -1.46 -4.42
CA THR A 140 -4.69 -1.90 -5.34
C THR A 140 -5.78 -0.85 -5.56
N GLU A 141 -5.82 0.20 -4.74
CA GLU A 141 -6.86 1.25 -4.78
C GLU A 141 -6.33 2.59 -5.29
N VAL A 142 -5.01 2.80 -5.20
CA VAL A 142 -4.35 4.05 -5.59
C VAL A 142 -3.23 3.77 -6.57
N ILE A 143 -3.27 4.45 -7.72
CA ILE A 143 -2.18 4.46 -8.70
C ILE A 143 -1.33 5.71 -8.47
N ILE A 144 0.00 5.53 -8.47
CA ILE A 144 0.97 6.62 -8.44
C ILE A 144 1.59 6.77 -9.83
N ARG A 145 1.61 7.98 -10.40
CA ARG A 145 2.25 8.28 -11.68
C ARG A 145 3.13 9.53 -11.61
N PRO A 146 4.23 9.59 -12.36
CA PRO A 146 4.97 10.84 -12.56
C PRO A 146 4.05 11.93 -13.12
N SER A 147 4.23 13.18 -12.68
CA SER A 147 3.38 14.30 -13.07
C SER A 147 3.48 14.65 -14.56
N GLU A 148 4.53 14.21 -15.23
CA GLU A 148 4.81 14.42 -16.65
C GLU A 148 4.09 13.40 -17.56
N GLU A 149 3.56 12.30 -17.01
CA GLU A 149 2.91 11.24 -17.79
C GLU A 149 1.40 11.45 -17.87
N SER A 150 0.84 11.39 -19.08
CA SER A 150 -0.61 11.38 -19.27
C SER A 150 -1.21 10.07 -18.73
N PHE A 151 -2.25 10.17 -17.92
CA PHE A 151 -2.92 9.02 -17.31
C PHE A 151 -4.28 8.76 -17.96
N SER A 152 -4.47 7.53 -18.46
CA SER A 152 -5.79 6.98 -18.77
C SER A 152 -6.12 5.90 -17.73
N PRO A 153 -7.25 6.01 -17.00
CA PRO A 153 -7.62 5.00 -16.03
C PRO A 153 -7.95 3.69 -16.76
N THR A 154 -7.23 2.62 -16.43
CA THR A 154 -7.64 1.27 -16.83
C THR A 154 -8.74 0.78 -15.89
N PRO A 155 -9.73 0.02 -16.38
CA PRO A 155 -10.71 -0.62 -15.50
C PRO A 155 -10.01 -1.43 -14.41
N ARG A 156 -10.50 -1.33 -13.17
CA ARG A 156 -9.92 -2.03 -12.00
C ARG A 156 -9.66 -3.51 -12.27
N SER A 157 -10.56 -4.21 -12.95
CA SER A 157 -10.39 -5.63 -13.28
C SER A 157 -9.18 -5.87 -14.17
N GLN A 158 -8.96 -5.03 -15.18
CA GLN A 158 -7.81 -5.13 -16.09
C GLN A 158 -6.51 -4.80 -15.37
N PHE A 159 -6.52 -3.81 -14.48
CA PHE A 159 -5.36 -3.48 -13.65
C PHE A 159 -4.98 -4.63 -12.71
N LEU A 160 -5.95 -5.20 -12.00
CA LEU A 160 -5.67 -6.34 -11.13
C LEU A 160 -5.19 -7.54 -11.94
N GLN A 161 -5.77 -7.78 -13.11
CA GLN A 161 -5.31 -8.82 -14.03
C GLN A 161 -3.88 -8.58 -14.51
N SER A 162 -3.51 -7.35 -14.89
CA SER A 162 -2.16 -7.05 -15.35
C SER A 162 -1.13 -7.21 -14.24
N VAL A 163 -1.46 -6.77 -13.02
CA VAL A 163 -0.61 -6.97 -11.84
C VAL A 163 -0.40 -8.46 -11.56
N VAL A 164 -1.49 -9.24 -11.50
CA VAL A 164 -1.40 -10.69 -11.26
C VAL A 164 -0.63 -11.39 -12.38
N ALA A 165 -0.90 -11.04 -13.64
CA ALA A 165 -0.23 -11.62 -14.80
C ALA A 165 1.28 -11.33 -14.78
N GLN A 166 1.67 -10.09 -14.46
CA GLN A 166 3.08 -9.71 -14.35
C GLN A 166 3.78 -10.49 -13.24
N CYS A 167 3.17 -10.57 -12.05
CA CYS A 167 3.71 -11.37 -10.95
C CYS A 167 3.88 -12.85 -11.37
N LEU A 168 2.89 -13.44 -12.07
CA LEU A 168 2.98 -14.82 -12.55
C LEU A 168 4.12 -15.02 -13.57
N VAL A 169 4.31 -14.08 -14.50
CA VAL A 169 5.40 -14.12 -15.48
C VAL A 169 6.74 -14.08 -14.76
N GLU A 170 6.94 -13.11 -13.87
CA GLU A 170 8.17 -12.95 -13.08
C GLU A 170 8.46 -14.21 -12.26
N LEU A 171 7.48 -14.72 -11.51
CA LEU A 171 7.60 -15.96 -10.74
C LEU A 171 7.94 -17.18 -11.61
N SER A 172 7.28 -17.32 -12.77
CA SER A 172 7.54 -18.43 -13.70
C SER A 172 8.94 -18.36 -14.32
N SER A 173 9.44 -17.14 -14.57
CA SER A 173 10.76 -16.92 -15.15
C SER A 173 11.88 -17.14 -14.15
N ALA A 174 11.64 -16.83 -12.87
CA ALA A 174 12.61 -16.98 -11.80
C ALA A 174 12.70 -18.42 -11.27
N LYS A 175 11.67 -19.25 -11.47
CA LYS A 175 11.62 -20.61 -10.93
C LYS A 175 11.32 -21.64 -12.03
N SER A 176 12.30 -22.51 -12.27
CA SER A 176 12.29 -23.53 -13.34
C SER A 176 11.23 -24.65 -13.20
N THR A 177 10.44 -24.69 -12.11
CA THR A 177 9.49 -25.79 -11.84
C THR A 177 8.25 -25.34 -11.08
N PHE A 178 7.32 -24.59 -11.69
CA PHE A 178 5.97 -24.43 -11.13
C PHE A 178 4.87 -24.55 -12.19
N ARG A 179 3.86 -25.37 -11.91
CA ARG A 179 2.56 -25.37 -12.60
C ARG A 179 1.60 -24.51 -11.78
N PHE A 180 1.25 -23.33 -12.29
CA PHE A 180 0.23 -22.49 -11.67
C PHE A 180 -1.16 -22.88 -12.17
N THR A 181 -2.15 -22.96 -11.29
CA THR A 181 -3.56 -23.14 -11.65
C THR A 181 -4.33 -21.92 -11.17
N CYS A 182 -4.75 -21.06 -12.11
CA CYS A 182 -5.57 -19.89 -11.81
C CYS A 182 -7.06 -20.23 -11.91
N PHE A 183 -7.78 -20.10 -10.80
CA PHE A 183 -9.25 -20.11 -10.81
C PHE A 183 -9.77 -18.68 -10.85
N VAL A 184 -10.24 -18.25 -12.02
CA VAL A 184 -11.01 -17.01 -12.15
C VAL A 184 -12.47 -17.33 -11.81
N PHE A 185 -12.90 -17.02 -10.59
CA PHE A 185 -14.31 -17.11 -10.22
C PHE A 185 -15.09 -15.98 -10.90
N ARG A 186 -15.63 -16.25 -12.09
CA ARG A 186 -16.70 -15.44 -12.67
C ARG A 186 -17.96 -15.70 -11.85
N LYS A 187 -18.49 -14.66 -11.19
CA LYS A 187 -19.65 -14.75 -10.27
C LYS A 187 -20.94 -15.25 -10.95
N TYR A 188 -20.99 -15.36 -12.28
CA TYR A 188 -22.10 -15.95 -13.02
C TYR A 188 -21.61 -16.63 -14.30
N GLY A 189 -21.91 -17.91 -14.47
CA GLY A 189 -21.71 -18.65 -15.74
C GLY A 189 -21.06 -20.02 -15.55
N LYS A 190 -21.89 -21.05 -15.47
CA LYS A 190 -21.53 -22.48 -15.55
C LYS A 190 -20.59 -22.73 -16.74
N LEU A 191 -19.47 -23.42 -16.51
CA LEU A 191 -18.81 -24.22 -17.53
C LEU A 191 -18.88 -25.69 -17.11
N ARG A 192 -19.44 -26.53 -17.99
CA ARG A 192 -19.26 -27.98 -17.99
C ARG A 192 -17.97 -28.29 -18.75
N PHE A 193 -17.29 -29.33 -18.29
CA PHE A 193 -16.00 -29.86 -18.76
C PHE A 193 -15.97 -30.15 -20.25
#